data_AF-A0A6C0UKP5-F1
#
_entry.id   AF-A0A6C0UKP5-F1
#
_cell.length_a   1.000
_cell.length_b   1.000
_cell.length_c   1.000
_cell.angle_alpha   90.00
_cell.angle_beta   90.00
_cell.angle_gamma   90.00
#
_symmetry.space_group_name_H-M   'P 1'
#
loop_
_entity.id
_entity.type
_entity.pdbx_description
1 polymer ?
#
loop_
_entity_poly.entity_id
_entity_poly.type
_entity_poly.pdbx_seq_one_letter_code
_entity_poly.pdbx_strand_id
1 'polypeptide(L)'
;MVTRLNNCVLEIDARLDGAQRTGIFELAKNYNCTGDINKSFAVNPADEVLNRALNRPSDGSQDDVRQPYIIDAGGGKVPYKIRATLSETTYNGEYLQMGNTGDETTLTALDATGAGPRTQADVLSRYIEQATTDSLNPVTLHLGHYHDGTYTTDGEPGLFGEPRTVYIPNGPHVVETADEACSVEISLTCVPVGSLEPAGALTEQEAF
;
A
#
# COMPACT_ATOMS: atom_id res chain seq x y z
N MET A 1 -8.21 21.69 13.04
CA MET A 1 -7.24 21.89 11.93
C MET A 1 -7.02 20.50 11.36
N VAL A 2 -7.06 20.30 10.04
CA VAL A 2 -6.92 18.94 9.49
C VAL A 2 -5.44 18.58 9.47
N THR A 3 -5.09 17.50 10.15
CA THR A 3 -3.68 17.09 10.29
C THR A 3 -3.24 16.29 9.07
N ARG A 4 -1.98 16.50 8.70
CA ARG A 4 -1.32 15.81 7.60
C ARG A 4 -0.05 15.17 8.13
N LEU A 5 0.10 13.86 7.93
CA LEU A 5 1.35 13.18 8.18
C LEU A 5 2.42 13.64 7.18
N ASN A 6 3.58 14.02 7.72
CA ASN A 6 4.79 14.34 6.96
C ASN A 6 5.73 13.14 6.81
N ASN A 7 5.34 11.99 7.36
CA ASN A 7 5.98 10.70 7.27
C ASN A 7 5.01 9.67 6.69
N CYS A 8 5.47 8.43 6.55
CA CYS A 8 4.69 7.29 6.15
C CYS A 8 4.81 6.22 7.24
N VAL A 9 3.70 5.61 7.66
CA VAL A 9 3.72 4.48 8.60
C VAL A 9 3.09 3.27 7.93
N LEU A 10 3.78 2.13 8.02
CA LEU A 10 3.29 0.84 7.54
C LEU A 10 3.01 -0.07 8.74
N GLU A 11 1.79 -0.62 8.80
CA GLU A 11 1.46 -1.71 9.71
C GLU A 11 1.34 -3.01 8.92
N ILE A 12 2.16 -3.98 9.29
CA ILE A 12 2.27 -5.25 8.59
C ILE A 12 1.93 -6.38 9.54
N ASP A 13 0.81 -7.03 9.30
CA ASP A 13 0.45 -8.28 9.96
C ASP A 13 1.16 -9.45 9.30
N ALA A 14 1.98 -10.16 10.06
CA ALA A 14 2.74 -11.32 9.61
C ALA A 14 2.61 -12.48 10.61
N ARG A 15 2.68 -13.71 10.09
CA ARG A 15 2.75 -14.91 10.95
C ARG A 15 4.21 -15.22 11.27
N LEU A 16 4.70 -14.64 12.37
CA LEU A 16 6.09 -14.79 12.82
C LEU A 16 6.17 -15.68 14.06
N ASP A 17 7.13 -16.60 14.07
CA ASP A 17 7.38 -17.56 15.16
C ASP A 17 6.12 -18.33 15.59
N GLY A 18 5.26 -18.65 14.61
CA GLY A 18 4.03 -19.43 14.81
C GLY A 18 2.80 -18.64 15.28
N ALA A 19 2.94 -17.34 15.57
CA ALA A 19 1.88 -16.45 16.02
C ALA A 19 1.64 -15.29 15.03
N GLN A 20 0.44 -14.71 15.07
CA GLN A 20 0.17 -13.46 14.34
C GLN A 20 0.79 -12.29 15.10
N ARG A 21 1.52 -11.44 14.39
CA ARG A 21 2.25 -10.29 14.93
C ARG A 21 2.09 -9.12 13.98
N THR A 22 1.92 -7.93 14.54
CA THR A 22 1.88 -6.67 13.79
C THR A 22 3.21 -5.95 13.98
N GLY A 23 3.88 -5.66 12.86
CA GLY A 23 5.07 -4.81 12.84
C GLY A 23 4.70 -3.41 12.37
N ILE A 24 5.16 -2.40 13.09
CA ILE A 24 4.98 -0.99 12.75
C ILE A 24 6.31 -0.46 12.22
N PHE A 25 6.28 0.20 11.08
CA PHE A 25 7.46 0.75 10.42
C PHE A 25 7.26 2.21 10.05
N GLU A 26 7.99 3.09 10.74
CA GLU A 26 7.93 4.53 10.53
C GLU A 26 9.00 5.00 9.53
N LEU A 27 8.55 5.46 8.37
CA LEU A 27 9.36 5.91 7.26
C LEU A 27 9.30 7.44 7.16
N ALA A 28 10.14 8.12 7.96
CA ALA A 28 10.14 9.58 8.09
C ALA A 28 11.41 10.27 7.56
N LYS A 29 12.59 9.66 7.72
CA LYS A 29 13.87 10.29 7.36
C LYS A 29 14.06 10.28 5.83
N ASN A 30 14.34 11.46 5.27
CA ASN A 30 14.43 11.71 3.81
C ASN A 30 13.25 11.12 3.02
N TYR A 31 12.07 11.14 3.65
CA TYR A 31 10.88 10.53 3.11
C TYR A 31 10.42 11.24 1.83
N ASN A 32 10.16 10.44 0.79
CA ASN A 32 9.54 10.87 -0.44
C ASN A 32 8.53 9.82 -0.91
N CYS A 33 7.33 10.25 -1.27
CA CYS A 33 6.35 9.39 -1.90
C CYS A 33 5.90 9.98 -3.22
N THR A 34 5.91 9.12 -4.24
CA THR A 34 5.37 9.42 -5.57
C THR A 34 4.21 8.48 -5.85
N GLY A 35 3.09 9.03 -6.35
CA GLY A 35 1.93 8.26 -6.78
C GLY A 35 1.66 8.54 -8.25
N ASP A 36 1.77 7.52 -9.09
CA ASP A 36 1.48 7.62 -10.54
C ASP A 36 0.06 7.10 -10.80
N ILE A 37 -0.84 7.92 -11.34
CA ILE A 37 -2.18 7.47 -11.72
C ILE A 37 -2.09 6.69 -13.03
N ASN A 38 -2.04 5.36 -12.93
CA ASN A 38 -2.15 4.48 -14.09
C ASN A 38 -3.56 3.90 -14.18
N LYS A 39 -4.36 4.43 -15.10
CA LYS A 39 -5.64 3.83 -15.49
C LYS A 39 -5.39 2.87 -16.66
N SER A 40 -5.26 1.58 -16.36
CA SER A 40 -5.17 0.53 -17.38
C SER A 40 -6.50 -0.20 -17.46
N PHE A 41 -7.11 -0.24 -18.64
CA PHE A 41 -8.34 -0.98 -18.90
C PHE A 41 -7.97 -2.36 -19.46
N ALA A 42 -8.44 -3.44 -18.82
CA ALA A 42 -8.09 -4.80 -19.21
C ALA A 42 -8.76 -5.28 -20.51
N VAL A 43 -9.80 -4.58 -21.00
CA VAL A 43 -10.47 -4.91 -22.27
C VAL A 43 -10.88 -3.61 -22.97
N ASN A 44 -10.29 -3.32 -24.13
CA ASN A 44 -10.83 -2.31 -25.05
C ASN A 44 -12.02 -2.96 -25.80
N PRO A 45 -13.27 -2.48 -25.67
CA PRO A 45 -14.40 -2.99 -26.46
C PRO A 45 -14.23 -2.69 -27.95
N ALA A 46 -13.33 -1.77 -28.31
CA ALA A 46 -13.13 -1.31 -29.66
C ALA A 46 -12.69 -2.44 -30.62
N ASP A 47 -11.84 -3.37 -30.18
CA ASP A 47 -11.33 -4.41 -31.08
C ASP A 47 -12.29 -5.60 -31.24
N GLU A 48 -13.11 -5.91 -30.24
CA GLU A 48 -14.09 -7.00 -30.33
C GLU A 48 -15.37 -6.56 -31.06
N VAL A 49 -15.80 -5.31 -30.90
CA VAL A 49 -16.95 -4.75 -31.64
C VAL A 49 -16.59 -4.48 -33.10
N LEU A 50 -15.37 -3.98 -33.39
CA LEU A 50 -14.95 -3.71 -34.77
C LEU A 50 -14.73 -5.02 -35.56
N ASN A 51 -14.12 -6.04 -34.95
CA ASN A 51 -13.97 -7.36 -35.61
C ASN A 51 -15.30 -8.12 -35.75
N ARG A 52 -16.31 -7.90 -34.88
CA ARG A 52 -17.65 -8.48 -35.07
C ARG A 52 -18.51 -7.73 -36.08
N ALA A 53 -18.31 -6.43 -36.26
CA ALA A 53 -19.01 -5.64 -37.28
C ALA A 53 -18.52 -5.98 -38.70
N LEU A 54 -17.23 -6.32 -38.85
CA LEU A 54 -16.63 -6.67 -40.15
C LEU A 54 -16.85 -8.14 -40.58
N ASN A 55 -17.19 -9.04 -39.64
CA ASN A 55 -17.38 -10.48 -39.91
C ASN A 55 -18.85 -10.97 -39.84
N ARG A 56 -19.84 -10.12 -40.11
CA ARG A 56 -21.22 -10.58 -40.31
C ARG A 56 -21.49 -10.90 -41.79
N PRO A 57 -21.51 -12.18 -42.21
CA PRO A 57 -22.39 -12.56 -43.31
C PRO A 57 -23.83 -12.34 -42.83
N SER A 58 -24.59 -11.60 -43.62
CA SER A 58 -26.01 -11.32 -43.39
C SER A 58 -26.80 -12.61 -43.58
N ASP A 59 -27.02 -13.38 -42.53
CA ASP A 59 -28.06 -14.41 -42.53
C ASP A 59 -28.72 -14.55 -41.17
N GLY A 60 -30.06 -14.55 -41.22
CA GLY A 60 -30.97 -14.27 -40.13
C GLY A 60 -30.91 -15.23 -38.94
N SER A 61 -30.86 -14.66 -37.75
CA SER A 61 -31.63 -15.10 -36.58
C SER A 61 -31.59 -13.98 -35.55
N GLN A 62 -32.77 -13.57 -35.07
CA GLN A 62 -32.96 -12.48 -34.13
C GLN A 62 -33.18 -13.10 -32.74
N ASP A 63 -32.18 -13.78 -32.19
CA ASP A 63 -32.19 -14.30 -30.80
C ASP A 63 -30.80 -14.90 -30.44
N ASP A 64 -29.81 -14.06 -30.15
CA ASP A 64 -28.72 -14.32 -29.18
C ASP A 64 -27.87 -13.04 -29.07
N VAL A 65 -28.45 -11.95 -28.55
CA VAL A 65 -27.65 -10.77 -28.18
C VAL A 65 -26.92 -11.11 -26.89
N ARG A 66 -25.78 -11.80 -27.02
CA ARG A 66 -24.83 -11.96 -25.90
C ARG A 66 -24.39 -10.57 -25.46
N GLN A 67 -24.96 -10.09 -24.37
CA GLN A 67 -24.55 -8.82 -23.79
C GLN A 67 -23.07 -8.92 -23.41
N PRO A 68 -22.24 -7.95 -23.80
CA PRO A 68 -20.86 -7.91 -23.39
C PRO A 68 -20.82 -7.72 -21.87
N TYR A 69 -20.33 -8.73 -21.15
CA TYR A 69 -19.96 -8.57 -19.75
C TYR A 69 -18.71 -7.70 -19.71
N ILE A 70 -18.86 -6.47 -19.18
CA ILE A 70 -17.72 -5.64 -18.82
C ILE A 70 -17.17 -6.25 -17.53
N ILE A 71 -16.11 -7.04 -17.64
CA ILE A 71 -15.31 -7.42 -16.49
C ILE A 71 -14.37 -6.25 -16.23
N ASP A 72 -14.71 -5.42 -15.23
CA ASP A 72 -13.81 -4.39 -14.71
C ASP A 72 -12.66 -5.08 -13.95
N ALA A 73 -11.69 -5.59 -14.70
CA ALA A 73 -10.44 -6.09 -14.15
C ALA A 73 -9.52 -4.91 -13.86
N GLY A 74 -9.82 -4.19 -12.78
CA GLY A 74 -8.89 -3.33 -12.09
C GLY A 74 -9.10 -1.84 -12.38
N GLY A 75 -10.00 -1.22 -11.62
CA GLY A 75 -10.01 0.23 -11.41
C GLY A 75 -8.60 0.72 -11.13
N GLY A 76 -8.08 1.57 -12.02
CA GLY A 76 -6.68 1.98 -12.09
C GLY A 76 -6.03 2.14 -10.73
N LYS A 77 -5.18 1.19 -10.34
CA LYS A 77 -4.52 1.21 -9.03
C LYS A 77 -3.39 2.24 -9.12
N VAL A 78 -3.35 3.18 -8.19
CA VAL A 78 -2.26 4.16 -8.04
C VAL A 78 -1.20 3.52 -7.16
N PRO A 79 -0.13 2.90 -7.71
CA PRO A 79 0.96 2.43 -6.86
C PRO A 79 1.66 3.62 -6.20
N TYR A 80 1.82 3.58 -4.89
CA TYR A 80 2.67 4.49 -4.14
C TYR A 80 4.09 3.94 -4.15
N LYS A 81 5.04 4.71 -4.67
CA LYS A 81 6.46 4.43 -4.52
C LYS A 81 6.97 5.25 -3.35
N ILE A 82 7.26 4.57 -2.25
CA ILE A 82 7.80 5.17 -1.03
C ILE A 82 9.30 5.02 -1.05
N ARG A 83 10.02 6.09 -0.75
CA ARG A 83 11.46 6.12 -0.53
C ARG A 83 11.75 6.74 0.83
N ALA A 84 12.64 6.15 1.59
CA ALA A 84 13.07 6.66 2.89
C ALA A 84 14.49 6.17 3.22
N THR A 85 15.13 6.86 4.15
CA THR A 85 16.43 6.47 4.69
C THR A 85 16.25 5.84 6.07
N LEU A 86 16.71 4.60 6.22
CA LEU A 86 16.82 3.92 7.51
C LEU A 86 18.12 4.33 8.20
N SER A 87 18.10 4.44 9.52
CA SER A 87 19.25 4.92 10.29
C SER A 87 19.11 4.57 11.77
N GLU A 88 20.26 4.39 12.42
CA GLU A 88 20.38 4.22 13.88
C GLU A 88 20.35 5.56 14.63
N THR A 89 20.07 6.68 13.96
CA THR A 89 19.99 8.00 14.59
C THR A 89 18.54 8.34 14.90
N THR A 90 18.31 9.05 16.00
CA THR A 90 17.00 9.59 16.30
C THR A 90 16.52 10.58 15.24
N TYR A 91 15.21 10.64 15.06
CA TYR A 91 14.49 11.60 14.24
C TYR A 91 13.60 12.43 15.17
N ASN A 92 13.75 13.75 15.17
CA ASN A 92 13.05 14.65 16.11
C ASN A 92 13.23 14.30 17.61
N GLY A 93 14.34 13.64 17.96
CA GLY A 93 14.66 13.28 19.35
C GLY A 93 14.25 11.87 19.78
N GLU A 94 13.55 11.12 18.92
CA GLU A 94 13.09 9.76 19.20
C GLU A 94 13.55 8.77 18.12
N TYR A 95 13.61 7.48 18.45
CA TYR A 95 13.89 6.44 17.46
C TYR A 95 12.63 6.10 16.68
N LEU A 96 12.74 6.02 15.36
CA LEU A 96 11.64 5.56 14.52
C LEU A 96 11.36 4.09 14.80
N GLN A 97 10.09 3.76 15.00
CA GLN A 97 9.70 2.38 15.26
C GLN A 97 9.94 1.51 14.03
N MET A 98 10.64 0.39 14.24
CA MET A 98 11.03 -0.56 13.18
C MET A 98 10.76 -2.00 13.64
N GLY A 99 9.51 -2.29 14.03
CA GLY A 99 9.17 -3.56 14.68
C GLY A 99 7.86 -3.58 15.43
N ASN A 100 7.67 -4.62 16.24
CA ASN A 100 6.40 -4.87 16.95
C ASN A 100 6.28 -4.22 18.35
N THR A 101 7.36 -3.76 18.97
CA THR A 101 7.33 -3.16 20.31
C THR A 101 7.75 -1.69 20.33
N GLY A 102 8.60 -1.26 19.40
CA GLY A 102 9.16 0.10 19.40
C GLY A 102 10.19 0.35 20.49
N ASP A 103 10.73 -0.70 21.10
CA ASP A 103 11.67 -0.61 22.22
C ASP A 103 13.10 -0.57 21.70
N GLU A 104 13.76 0.59 21.79
CA GLU A 104 15.15 0.77 21.36
C GLU A 104 16.17 0.06 22.26
N THR A 105 15.77 -0.34 23.47
CA THR A 105 16.66 -0.98 24.45
C THR A 105 16.74 -2.50 24.25
N THR A 106 15.78 -3.08 23.53
CA THR A 106 15.66 -4.53 23.34
C THR A 106 15.59 -4.89 21.86
N LEU A 107 16.74 -5.17 21.25
CA LEU A 107 16.80 -5.72 19.90
C LEU A 107 16.26 -7.16 19.88
N THR A 108 15.28 -7.42 19.02
CA THR A 108 14.77 -8.77 18.79
C THR A 108 14.76 -9.10 17.30
N ALA A 109 14.53 -10.36 16.95
CA ALA A 109 14.40 -10.75 15.55
C ALA A 109 13.13 -10.20 14.87
N LEU A 110 12.27 -9.51 15.64
CA LEU A 110 10.98 -8.93 15.24
C LEU A 110 10.93 -7.41 15.45
N ASP A 111 11.96 -6.85 16.10
CA ASP A 111 12.06 -5.42 16.40
C ASP A 111 13.50 -4.92 16.30
N ALA A 112 13.71 -3.98 15.40
CA ALA A 112 14.98 -3.32 15.11
C ALA A 112 14.95 -1.82 15.42
N THR A 113 14.04 -1.36 16.29
CA THR A 113 14.00 0.03 16.74
C THR A 113 15.33 0.40 17.39
N GLY A 114 15.90 1.54 16.98
CA GLY A 114 17.24 1.98 17.43
C GLY A 114 18.43 1.15 16.94
N ALA A 115 18.21 0.06 16.20
CA ALA A 115 19.29 -0.76 15.65
C ALA A 115 19.92 -0.15 14.39
N GLY A 116 21.02 -0.77 13.94
CA GLY A 116 21.69 -0.40 12.69
C GLY A 116 20.75 -0.43 11.47
N PRO A 117 20.96 0.43 10.47
CA PRO A 117 20.04 0.60 9.34
C PRO A 117 19.86 -0.68 8.52
N ARG A 118 20.90 -1.53 8.45
CA ARG A 118 20.81 -2.82 7.75
C ARG A 118 19.92 -3.81 8.48
N THR A 119 19.99 -3.85 9.81
CA THR A 119 19.13 -4.67 10.66
C THR A 119 17.68 -4.23 10.58
N GLN A 120 17.44 -2.91 10.56
CA GLN A 120 16.10 -2.34 10.31
C GLN A 120 15.54 -2.81 8.94
N ALA A 121 16.36 -2.79 7.89
CA ALA A 121 15.96 -3.28 6.57
C ALA A 121 15.67 -4.79 6.56
N ASP A 122 16.46 -5.60 7.27
CA ASP A 122 16.26 -7.05 7.37
C ASP A 122 14.97 -7.41 8.12
N VAL A 123 14.67 -6.73 9.23
CA VAL A 123 13.42 -6.94 9.96
C VAL A 123 12.22 -6.55 9.10
N LEU A 124 12.25 -5.38 8.44
CA LEU A 124 11.19 -4.98 7.50
C LEU A 124 10.99 -6.01 6.38
N SER A 125 12.10 -6.48 5.77
CA SER A 125 12.06 -7.50 4.72
C SER A 125 11.42 -8.79 5.23
N ARG A 126 11.79 -9.23 6.44
CA ARG A 126 11.23 -10.41 7.08
C ARG A 126 9.71 -10.28 7.31
N TYR A 127 9.22 -9.12 7.75
CA TYR A 127 7.78 -8.91 7.87
C TYR A 127 7.07 -8.98 6.52
N ILE A 128 7.62 -8.36 5.48
CA ILE A 128 7.02 -8.38 4.13
C ILE A 128 7.04 -9.79 3.52
N GLU A 129 8.09 -10.57 3.74
CA GLU A 129 8.19 -11.95 3.25
C GLU A 129 7.22 -12.91 3.96
N GLN A 130 6.98 -12.69 5.25
CA GLN A 130 6.15 -13.57 6.09
C GLN A 130 4.69 -13.13 6.16
N ALA A 131 4.42 -11.86 5.90
CA ALA A 131 3.10 -11.37 5.59
C ALA A 131 2.74 -11.95 4.22
N THR A 132 1.76 -12.84 4.19
CA THR A 132 1.14 -13.29 2.94
C THR A 132 0.32 -12.12 2.41
N THR A 133 0.99 -11.08 1.89
CA THR A 133 0.39 -9.81 1.45
C THR A 133 -0.37 -10.00 0.13
N ASP A 134 -1.42 -10.82 0.19
CA ASP A 134 -2.45 -10.95 -0.81
C ASP A 134 -3.62 -10.00 -0.50
N SER A 135 -4.71 -10.08 -1.27
CA SER A 135 -5.89 -9.26 -1.00
C SER A 135 -6.62 -9.63 0.31
N LEU A 136 -6.24 -10.73 0.97
CA LEU A 136 -6.88 -11.23 2.18
C LEU A 136 -6.11 -10.82 3.45
N ASN A 137 -4.80 -10.56 3.36
CA ASN A 137 -3.99 -10.03 4.47
C ASN A 137 -3.25 -8.76 4.01
N PRO A 138 -3.98 -7.66 3.80
CA PRO A 138 -3.38 -6.43 3.33
C PRO A 138 -2.60 -5.70 4.43
N VAL A 139 -1.69 -4.83 3.99
CA VAL A 139 -0.92 -3.91 4.82
C VAL A 139 -1.73 -2.62 5.01
N THR A 140 -1.65 -2.04 6.21
CA THR A 140 -2.23 -0.73 6.48
C THR A 140 -1.17 0.35 6.24
N LEU A 141 -1.48 1.31 5.35
CA LEU A 141 -0.62 2.42 4.98
C LEU A 141 -1.21 3.74 5.48
N HIS A 142 -0.53 4.37 6.42
CA HIS A 142 -0.85 5.73 6.90
C HIS A 142 0.00 6.73 6.13
N LEU A 143 -0.65 7.64 5.41
CA LEU A 143 0.02 8.58 4.52
C LEU A 143 -0.76 9.87 4.31
N GLY A 144 -0.10 11.01 4.51
CA GLY A 144 -0.65 12.31 4.13
C GLY A 144 -1.92 12.61 4.92
N HIS A 145 -3.09 12.56 4.27
CA HIS A 145 -4.40 12.71 4.92
C HIS A 145 -5.18 11.38 5.06
N TYR A 146 -4.61 10.27 4.59
CA TYR A 146 -5.14 8.92 4.77
C TYR A 146 -4.55 8.34 6.05
N HIS A 147 -5.08 8.80 7.19
CA HIS A 147 -4.76 8.28 8.52
C HIS A 147 -5.91 8.62 9.47
N ASP A 148 -6.03 7.81 10.50
CA ASP A 148 -6.99 7.89 11.60
C ASP A 148 -6.54 8.78 12.77
N GLY A 149 -5.27 9.21 12.77
CA GLY A 149 -4.69 10.05 13.84
C GLY A 149 -3.81 9.29 14.81
N THR A 150 -3.76 7.95 14.73
CA THR A 150 -2.97 7.08 15.63
C THR A 150 -1.49 7.47 15.69
N TYR A 151 -0.92 7.88 14.55
CA TYR A 151 0.50 8.27 14.43
C TYR A 151 0.72 9.80 14.36
N THR A 152 -0.20 10.58 14.91
CA THR A 152 -0.11 12.05 14.97
C THR A 152 0.03 12.55 16.40
N THR A 153 0.74 13.66 16.60
CA THR A 153 0.96 14.23 17.94
C THR A 153 -0.33 14.75 18.59
N ASP A 154 -1.28 15.22 17.79
CA ASP A 154 -2.57 15.75 18.22
C ASP A 154 -3.68 14.68 18.25
N GLY A 155 -3.44 13.48 17.72
CA GLY A 155 -4.41 12.39 17.67
C GLY A 155 -5.56 12.64 16.70
N GLU A 156 -5.46 13.66 15.84
CA GLU A 156 -6.54 14.07 14.96
C GLU A 156 -6.46 13.33 13.61
N PRO A 157 -7.58 12.83 13.09
CA PRO A 157 -7.62 12.18 11.79
C PRO A 157 -7.29 13.15 10.65
N GLY A 158 -6.78 12.58 9.56
CA GLY A 158 -6.55 13.32 8.33
C GLY A 158 -7.86 13.64 7.60
N LEU A 159 -7.77 14.36 6.47
CA LEU A 159 -8.96 14.74 5.68
C LEU A 159 -9.84 13.55 5.27
N PHE A 160 -9.23 12.40 5.02
CA PHE A 160 -9.93 11.19 4.60
C PHE A 160 -10.25 10.26 5.78
N GLY A 161 -9.70 10.53 6.97
CA GLY A 161 -10.01 9.84 8.22
C GLY A 161 -9.60 8.36 8.32
N GLU A 162 -9.24 7.73 7.21
CA GLU A 162 -8.98 6.30 7.14
C GLU A 162 -7.63 6.02 6.48
N PRO A 163 -6.81 5.12 7.05
CA PRO A 163 -5.59 4.65 6.39
C PRO A 163 -5.93 3.80 5.16
N ARG A 164 -4.94 3.64 4.27
CA ARG A 164 -5.12 2.89 3.02
C ARG A 164 -4.73 1.44 3.20
N THR A 165 -5.61 0.56 2.74
CA THR A 165 -5.33 -0.86 2.57
C THR A 165 -4.52 -1.09 1.29
N VAL A 166 -3.31 -1.63 1.42
CA VAL A 166 -2.38 -1.86 0.29
C VAL A 166 -1.82 -3.27 0.32
N TYR A 167 -1.41 -3.79 -0.83
CA TYR A 167 -0.55 -4.96 -0.90
C TYR A 167 0.83 -4.56 -1.43
N ILE A 168 1.86 -5.30 -1.06
CA ILE A 168 3.25 -5.02 -1.42
C ILE A 168 3.72 -6.13 -2.39
N PRO A 169 3.77 -5.89 -3.70
CA PRO A 169 4.07 -6.94 -4.69
C PRO A 169 5.51 -7.46 -4.61
N ASN A 170 6.45 -6.64 -4.14
CA ASN A 170 7.86 -6.98 -4.05
C ASN A 170 8.42 -6.44 -2.73
N GLY A 171 9.37 -7.16 -2.14
CA GLY A 171 10.11 -6.71 -0.95
C GLY A 171 10.80 -5.36 -1.15
N PRO A 172 11.30 -4.74 -0.05
CA PRO A 172 11.99 -3.46 -0.13
C PRO A 172 13.24 -3.60 -1.00
N HIS A 173 13.41 -2.68 -1.95
CA HIS A 173 14.68 -2.53 -2.62
C HIS A 173 15.61 -1.69 -1.74
N VAL A 174 16.65 -2.33 -1.25
CA VAL A 174 17.60 -1.79 -0.26
C VAL A 174 18.88 -1.39 -0.98
N VAL A 175 19.31 -0.15 -0.82
CA VAL A 175 20.57 0.37 -1.36
C VAL A 175 21.45 0.82 -0.21
N GLU A 176 22.64 0.21 -0.13
CA GLU A 176 23.68 0.64 0.78
C GLU A 176 24.47 1.78 0.13
N THR A 177 24.49 2.93 0.78
CA THR A 177 25.21 4.10 0.30
C THR A 177 26.65 4.04 0.83
N ALA A 178 27.63 3.87 -0.06
CA ALA A 178 29.03 3.72 0.34
C ALA A 178 29.60 4.95 1.08
N ASP A 179 28.96 6.12 0.92
CA ASP A 179 29.41 7.40 1.49
C ASP A 179 28.86 7.67 2.91
N GLU A 180 27.82 6.94 3.35
CA GLU A 180 27.23 7.07 4.68
C GLU A 180 27.13 5.70 5.35
N ALA A 181 28.16 5.30 6.08
CA ALA A 181 28.24 3.97 6.73
C ALA A 181 27.10 3.69 7.75
N CYS A 182 26.28 4.68 8.09
CA CYS A 182 25.21 4.60 9.09
C CYS A 182 23.81 4.89 8.51
N SER A 183 23.64 4.85 7.18
CA SER A 183 22.34 5.01 6.54
C SER A 183 22.12 4.02 5.41
N VAL A 184 20.87 3.59 5.24
CA VAL A 184 20.45 2.69 4.15
C VAL A 184 19.22 3.28 3.50
N GLU A 185 19.22 3.40 2.18
CA GLU A 185 18.04 3.84 1.45
C GLU A 185 17.14 2.64 1.13
N ILE A 186 15.85 2.79 1.38
CA ILE A 186 14.85 1.80 0.97
C ILE A 186 13.88 2.41 -0.03
N SER A 187 13.41 1.56 -0.94
CA SER A 187 12.28 1.88 -1.80
C SER A 187 11.28 0.73 -1.86
N LEU A 188 10.00 1.08 -1.73
CA LEU A 188 8.88 0.15 -1.65
C LEU A 188 7.79 0.59 -2.61
N THR A 189 7.10 -0.38 -3.21
CA THR A 189 5.89 -0.12 -3.99
C THR A 189 4.69 -0.66 -3.21
N CYS A 190 3.74 0.19 -2.89
CA CYS A 190 2.49 -0.17 -2.24
C CYS A 190 1.34 0.02 -3.22
N VAL A 191 0.58 -1.03 -3.47
CA VAL A 191 -0.53 -0.98 -4.43
C VAL A 191 -1.85 -1.04 -3.67
N PRO A 192 -2.75 -0.06 -3.84
CA PRO A 192 -4.07 -0.07 -3.20
C PRO A 192 -4.84 -1.35 -3.51
N VAL A 193 -5.41 -1.96 -2.47
CA VAL A 193 -6.40 -3.01 -2.63
C VAL A 193 -7.70 -2.31 -2.99
N GLY A 194 -8.26 -2.63 -4.15
CA GLY A 194 -9.57 -2.12 -4.53
C GLY A 194 -10.63 -2.75 -3.63
N SER A 195 -11.48 -1.93 -3.02
CA SER A 195 -12.73 -2.43 -2.46
C SER A 195 -13.62 -2.86 -3.62
N LEU A 196 -13.99 -4.15 -3.66
CA LEU A 196 -15.11 -4.60 -4.50
C LEU A 196 -16.39 -4.19 -3.78
N GLU A 197 -16.70 -2.90 -3.76
CA GLU A 197 -18.07 -2.51 -3.47
C GLU A 197 -18.91 -3.01 -4.65
N PRO A 198 -19.95 -3.84 -4.44
CA PRO A 198 -20.85 -4.19 -5.51
C PRO A 198 -21.41 -2.88 -6.07
N ALA A 199 -21.40 -2.76 -7.40
CA ALA A 199 -21.90 -1.60 -8.14
C ALA A 199 -23.44 -1.42 -8.05
N GLY A 200 -24.00 -1.57 -6.84
CA GLY A 200 -25.44 -1.57 -6.54
C GLY A 200 -25.83 -0.78 -5.30
N ALA A 201 -24.89 -0.08 -4.63
CA ALA A 201 -25.22 0.84 -3.54
C ALA A 201 -25.36 2.30 -4.04
N LEU A 202 -25.98 2.51 -5.21
CA LEU A 202 -26.69 3.76 -5.46
C LEU A 202 -28.07 3.58 -4.83
N THR A 203 -28.16 3.82 -3.52
CA THR A 203 -29.44 3.95 -2.84
C THR A 203 -30.29 4.98 -3.57
N GLU A 204 -31.49 4.56 -3.96
CA GLU A 204 -32.61 5.43 -4.29
C GLU A 204 -32.66 6.57 -3.27
N GLN A 205 -32.36 7.80 -3.70
CA GLN A 205 -32.73 9.00 -2.97
C GLN A 205 -33.72 9.82 -3.80
N GLU A 206 -34.96 9.69 -3.33
CA GLU A 206 -36.00 10.72 -3.24
C GLU A 206 -36.87 10.97 -4.48
N ALA A 207 -38.05 10.33 -4.41
CA ALA A 207 -39.26 10.79 -5.03
C ALA A 207 -39.53 12.27 -4.74
N PHE A 208 -39.91 13.00 -5.78
CA PHE A 208 -40.76 14.19 -5.69
C PHE A 208 -41.90 14.03 -6.70
#